data_AF-A0A3R6UGG7-F1
#
_entry.id   AF-A0A3R6UGG7-F1
#
_cell.length_a   1.000
_cell.length_b   1.000
_cell.length_c   1.000
_cell.angle_alpha   90.00
_cell.angle_beta   90.00
_cell.angle_gamma   90.00
#
_symmetry.space_group_name_H-M   'P 1'
#
loop_
_entity.id
_entity.type
_entity.pdbx_description
1 polymer ?
#
loop_
_entity_poly.entity_id
_entity_poly.type
_entity_poly.pdbx_seq_one_letter_code
_entity_poly.pdbx_strand_id
1 'polypeptide(L)' 'MNIEIKEYTKNDLKTMIQIWNEVVEDGVAFPQDELLTEESGKEFFRAQTYSAVAKDKESGEVYEEINDRKWKNENIYKQI' A
#
# COMPACT_ATOMS: atom_id res chain seq x y z
N MET A 1 1.38 10.15 15.90
CA MET A 1 0.99 9.01 15.06
C MET A 1 -0.02 8.18 15.85
N ASN A 2 -1.31 8.40 15.58
CA ASN A 2 -2.40 7.71 16.28
C ASN A 2 -3.16 6.86 15.25
N ILE A 3 -2.63 5.67 14.98
CA ILE A 3 -3.12 4.79 13.92
C ILE A 3 -4.10 3.77 14.51
N GLU A 4 -5.12 3.43 13.73
CA GLU A 4 -5.96 2.25 13.92
C GLU A 4 -5.91 1.33 12.70
N ILE A 5 -6.06 0.02 12.92
CA ILE A 5 -6.21 -0.96 11.84
C ILE A 5 -7.69 -1.29 11.71
N LYS A 6 -8.25 -1.12 10.52
CA LYS A 6 -9.65 -1.42 10.21
C LYS A 6 -9.76 -2.27 8.96
N GLU A 7 -10.75 -3.16 8.95
CA GLU A 7 -11.11 -3.89 7.72
C GLU A 7 -11.37 -2.89 6.60
N TYR A 8 -10.83 -3.18 5.42
CA TYR A 8 -10.97 -2.27 4.29
C TYR A 8 -12.41 -2.23 3.79
N THR A 9 -12.81 -1.07 3.29
CA THR A 9 -14.09 -0.88 2.63
C THR A 9 -13.88 -0.59 1.15
N LYS A 10 -14.97 -0.57 0.37
CA LYS A 10 -14.92 -0.17 -1.04
C LYS A 10 -14.28 1.22 -1.23
N ASN A 11 -14.43 2.12 -0.27
CA ASN A 11 -13.86 3.47 -0.34
C ASN A 11 -12.33 3.47 -0.21
N ASP A 12 -11.77 2.43 0.41
CA ASP A 12 -10.32 2.30 0.62
C ASP A 12 -9.63 1.59 -0.55
N LEU A 13 -10.39 0.90 -1.40
CA LEU A 13 -9.87 0.04 -2.47
C LEU A 13 -8.93 0.79 -3.41
N LYS A 14 -9.29 2.02 -3.81
CA LYS A 14 -8.46 2.81 -4.72
C LYS A 14 -7.07 3.08 -4.11
N THR A 15 -7.04 3.55 -2.87
CA THR A 15 -5.80 3.82 -2.14
C THR A 15 -4.99 2.54 -1.91
N MET A 16 -5.65 1.45 -1.53
CA MET A 16 -4.96 0.16 -1.34
C MET A 16 -4.31 -0.35 -2.62
N ILE A 17 -4.97 -0.20 -3.77
CA ILE A 17 -4.41 -0.55 -5.08
C ILE A 17 -3.18 0.31 -5.38
N GLN A 18 -3.25 1.62 -5.12
CA GLN A 18 -2.12 2.53 -5.33
C GLN A 18 -0.91 2.11 -4.49
N ILE A 19 -1.12 1.93 -3.17
CA ILE A 19 -0.08 1.46 -2.24
C ILE A 19 0.52 0.13 -2.70
N TRP A 20 -0.31 -0.84 -3.06
CA TRP A 20 0.17 -2.17 -3.46
C TRP A 20 0.94 -2.14 -4.77
N ASN A 21 0.48 -1.33 -5.73
CA ASN A 21 1.17 -1.16 -7.00
C ASN A 21 2.57 -0.55 -6.81
N GLU A 22 2.74 0.39 -5.88
CA GLU A 22 4.07 0.91 -5.54
C GLU A 22 4.99 -0.19 -5.00
N VAL A 23 4.48 -1.11 -4.16
CA VAL A 23 5.24 -2.28 -3.67
C VAL A 23 5.64 -3.23 -4.81
N VAL A 24 4.77 -3.39 -5.82
CA VAL A 24 5.05 -4.18 -7.03
C VAL A 24 6.10 -3.49 -7.90
N GLU A 25 5.97 -2.19 -8.14
CA GLU A 25 6.92 -1.40 -8.95
C GLU A 25 8.33 -1.38 -8.32
N ASP A 26 8.42 -1.32 -7.00
CA ASP A 26 9.69 -1.39 -6.26
C ASP A 26 10.30 -2.81 -6.24
N GLY A 27 9.63 -3.80 -6.84
CA GLY A 27 10.10 -5.19 -6.89
C GLY A 27 10.08 -5.89 -5.53
N VAL A 28 9.29 -5.40 -4.59
CA VAL A 28 9.17 -5.92 -3.21
C VAL A 28 7.97 -6.87 -3.08
N ALA A 29 7.08 -6.93 -4.08
CA ALA A 29 5.96 -7.86 -4.11
C ALA A 29 6.34 -9.20 -4.77
N PHE A 30 6.40 -10.27 -3.98
CA PHE A 30 6.34 -11.64 -4.50
C PHE A 30 5.01 -12.27 -4.05
N PRO A 31 4.23 -12.96 -4.91
CA PRO A 31 4.56 -13.48 -6.25
C PRO A 31 4.04 -12.62 -7.42
N GLN A 32 3.71 -11.36 -7.20
CA GLN A 32 2.96 -10.56 -8.16
C GLN A 32 3.89 -9.66 -9.00
N ASP A 33 3.83 -9.82 -10.33
CA ASP A 33 4.64 -9.04 -11.28
C ASP A 33 3.82 -7.94 -12.00
N GLU A 34 2.49 -8.03 -12.00
CA GLU A 34 1.59 -7.11 -12.71
C GLU A 34 0.88 -6.14 -11.76
N LEU A 35 0.68 -4.89 -12.21
CA LEU A 35 -0.05 -3.88 -11.44
C LEU A 35 -1.55 -4.22 -11.37
N LEU A 36 -2.15 -3.99 -10.21
CA LEU A 36 -3.57 -4.10 -9.99
C LEU A 36 -4.32 -2.94 -10.66
N THR A 37 -5.36 -3.31 -11.40
CA THR A 37 -6.48 -2.44 -11.81
C THR A 37 -7.54 -2.40 -10.72
N GLU A 38 -8.56 -1.55 -10.86
CA GLU A 38 -9.71 -1.53 -9.92
C GLU A 38 -10.41 -2.90 -9.84
N GLU A 39 -10.56 -3.58 -10.99
CA GLU A 39 -11.20 -4.90 -11.06
C GLU A 39 -10.33 -5.99 -10.44
N SER A 40 -9.09 -6.14 -10.92
CA SER A 40 -8.16 -7.16 -10.42
C SER A 40 -7.78 -6.93 -8.95
N GLY A 41 -7.64 -5.68 -8.51
CA GLY A 41 -7.37 -5.36 -7.12
C GLY A 41 -8.52 -5.73 -6.19
N LYS A 42 -9.76 -5.49 -6.61
CA LYS A 42 -10.95 -5.94 -5.87
C LYS A 42 -10.97 -7.45 -5.70
N GLU A 43 -10.69 -8.20 -6.77
CA GLU A 43 -10.63 -9.66 -6.71
C GLU A 43 -9.49 -10.15 -5.82
N PHE A 44 -8.31 -9.55 -5.97
CA PHE A 44 -7.11 -9.85 -5.20
C PHE A 44 -7.34 -9.69 -3.69
N PHE A 45 -7.82 -8.52 -3.24
CA PHE A 45 -8.04 -8.26 -1.81
C PHE A 45 -9.22 -9.06 -1.23
N ARG A 46 -10.20 -9.43 -2.06
CA ARG A 46 -11.32 -10.29 -1.65
C ARG A 46 -10.94 -11.77 -1.55
N ALA A 47 -9.96 -12.22 -2.33
CA ALA A 47 -9.45 -13.58 -2.25
C ALA A 47 -8.65 -13.85 -0.96
N GLN A 48 -8.17 -12.80 -0.29
CA GLN A 48 -7.47 -12.91 0.99
C GLN A 48 -8.43 -13.29 2.12
N THR A 49 -7.92 -14.01 3.12
CA THR A 49 -8.69 -14.32 4.34
C THR A 49 -9.07 -13.05 5.11
N TYR A 50 -8.24 -12.02 5.04
CA TYR A 50 -8.48 -10.72 5.65
C TYR A 50 -7.62 -9.65 5.00
N SER A 51 -8.21 -8.48 4.76
CA SER A 51 -7.52 -7.31 4.23
C SER A 51 -7.92 -6.09 5.07
N ALA A 52 -6.97 -5.23 5.40
CA ALA A 52 -7.18 -4.09 6.28
C ALA A 52 -6.33 -2.90 5.86
N VAL A 53 -6.74 -1.72 6.33
CA VAL A 53 -6.02 -0.47 6.16
C VAL A 53 -5.64 0.11 7.51
N ALA A 54 -4.43 0.67 7.56
CA ALA A 54 -4.04 1.58 8.62
C ALA A 54 -4.70 2.92 8.36
N LYS A 55 -5.42 3.47 9.34
CA LYS A 55 -6.05 4.79 9.27
C LYS A 55 -5.55 5.68 10.39
N ASP A 56 -5.38 6.96 10.08
CA ASP A 56 -5.23 7.96 11.13
C ASP A 56 -6.57 8.12 11.87
N LYS A 57 -6.53 8.05 13.21
CA LYS A 57 -7.77 8.10 14.02
C LYS A 57 -8.45 9.47 14.01
N GLU A 58 -7.72 10.53 13.68
CA GLU A 58 -8.22 11.90 13.71
C GLU A 58 -8.84 12.27 12.35
N SER A 59 -8.13 12.02 11.24
CA SER A 59 -8.63 12.33 9.90
C SER A 59 -9.47 11.21 9.27
N GLY A 60 -9.27 9.96 9.70
CA GLY A 60 -9.86 8.77 9.06
C GLY A 60 -9.24 8.42 7.72
N GLU A 61 -8.17 9.11 7.32
CA GLU A 61 -7.44 8.86 6.08
C GLU A 61 -6.61 7.59 6.19
N VAL A 62 -6.51 6.87 5.07
CA VAL A 62 -5.62 5.71 4.98
C VAL A 62 -4.18 6.22 5.04
N TYR A 63 -3.39 5.58 5.89
CA TYR A 63 -1.99 5.93 6.07
C TYR A 63 -1.17 5.46 4.87
N GLU A 64 -0.79 6.40 4.03
CA GLU A 64 0.11 6.23 2.90
C GLU A 64 1.53 6.68 3.29
N GLU A 65 2.18 5.99 4.24
CA GLU A 65 3.61 6.28 4.50
C GLU A 65 4.50 5.50 3.54
N ILE A 66 4.28 5.73 2.25
CA ILE A 66 5.31 5.45 1.26
C ILE A 66 6.16 6.70 1.18
N ASN A 67 6.98 6.88 2.23
CA ASN A 67 7.95 7.95 2.38
C ASN A 67 9.16 7.70 1.48
N ASP A 68 8.92 7.61 0.19
CA ASP A 68 9.96 7.45 -0.81
C ASP A 68 10.76 8.75 -1.01
N ARG A 69 10.38 9.85 -0.34
CA ARG A 69 11.21 11.05 -0.25
C ARG A 69 12.26 11.03 0.86
N LYS A 70 12.16 10.15 1.86
CA LYS A 70 13.20 9.98 2.90
C LYS A 70 14.13 8.82 2.61
N TRP A 71 13.66 7.70 2.07
CA TRP A 71 14.53 6.57 1.71
C TRP A 71 15.38 6.84 0.46
N LYS A 72 14.83 7.46 -0.60
CA LYS A 72 15.61 7.80 -1.81
C LYS A 72 16.64 8.93 -1.62
N ASN A 73 16.60 9.68 -0.51
CA ASN A 73 17.49 10.82 -0.26
C ASN A 73 18.57 10.59 0.81
N GLU A 74 18.67 9.42 1.42
CA GLU A 74 19.78 9.09 2.31
C GLU A 74 20.60 7.91 1.74
N ASN A 75 21.56 8.24 0.89
CA ASN A 75 22.92 7.68 0.91
C ASN A 75 23.14 6.15 0.99
N ILE A 76 22.42 5.31 0.24
CA ILE A 76 22.78 3.87 0.17
C ILE A 76 23.31 3.40 -1.21
N TYR A 77 23.11 4.16 -2.30
CA TYR A 77 23.59 3.76 -3.64
C TYR A 77 24.86 4.49 -4.14
N LYS A 78 25.65 5.10 -3.25
CA LYS A 78 26.95 5.72 -3.60
C LYS A 78 28.19 5.05 -2.97
N GLN A 79 28.04 3.82 -2.49
CA GLN A 79 29.18 3.01 -2.04
C GLN A 79 29.11 1.59 -2.61
N ILE A 80 29.18 1.50 -3.94
CA ILE A 80 29.79 0.39 -4.67
C ILE A 80 30.40 0.94 -5.96
#